data_AF-A0A948MLW3-F1
#
_entry.id   AF-A0A948MLW3-F1
#
_cell.length_a   1.000
_cell.length_b   1.000
_cell.length_c   1.000
_cell.angle_alpha   90.00
_cell.angle_beta   90.00
_cell.angle_gamma   90.00
#
_symmetry.space_group_name_H-M   'P 1'
#
loop_
_entity.id
_entity.type
_entity.pdbx_description
1 polymer ?
#
loop_
_entity_poly.entity_id
_entity_poly.type
_entity_poly.pdbx_seq_one_letter_code
_entity_poly.pdbx_strand_id
1 'polypeptide(L)'
;MKTLNNVDGSRKVILRVEKLVKHFPITKGIVMQSQVGAVKAVDDISFHINQGETLAVVGESGCGKSTTGRLILRLIEPPSGSIEFDGVDITTLKGNEMRAMRREMQIIFQDPYASLNPRMTVGDIIAEPLEVHNIVRGKAKRERVEELLKVVGLSPWHLVRYPHEFSGGQRQR
;
A
#
# COMPACT_ATOMS: atom_id res chain seq x y z
N MET A 1 -20.23 -17.83 7.85
CA MET A 1 -18.88 -17.99 7.25
C MET A 1 -18.23 -19.19 7.93
N LYS A 2 -18.14 -20.34 7.25
CA LYS A 2 -17.61 -21.58 7.83
C LYS A 2 -16.10 -21.61 7.62
N THR A 3 -15.34 -21.63 8.70
CA THR A 3 -13.89 -21.80 8.70
C THR A 3 -13.59 -23.30 8.63
N LEU A 4 -12.92 -23.76 7.57
CA LEU A 4 -12.41 -25.13 7.48
C LEU A 4 -11.05 -25.22 8.17
N ASN A 5 -10.82 -26.38 8.79
CA ASN A 5 -9.83 -26.64 9.84
C ASN A 5 -8.35 -26.54 9.42
N ASN A 6 -7.56 -26.16 10.43
CA ASN A 6 -6.11 -26.14 10.57
C ASN A 6 -5.34 -27.31 9.93
N VAL A 7 -4.23 -26.96 9.28
CA VAL A 7 -3.04 -27.81 9.10
C VAL A 7 -1.79 -26.97 9.41
N ASP A 8 -0.98 -27.50 10.34
CA ASP A 8 0.41 -27.16 10.70
C ASP A 8 0.77 -25.89 11.48
N GLY A 9 1.79 -26.06 12.33
CA GLY A 9 2.26 -25.17 13.41
C GLY A 9 2.23 -23.67 13.11
N SER A 10 1.74 -22.91 14.10
CA SER A 10 1.35 -21.50 13.99
C SER A 10 2.31 -20.69 13.14
N ARG A 11 1.93 -20.46 11.88
CA ARG A 11 2.65 -19.52 11.01
C ARG A 11 2.73 -18.18 11.72
N LYS A 12 3.91 -17.55 11.70
CA LYS A 12 4.14 -16.25 12.33
C LYS A 12 3.08 -15.27 11.83
N VAL A 13 2.39 -14.60 12.76
CA VAL A 13 1.49 -13.49 12.41
C VAL A 13 2.35 -12.36 11.86
N ILE A 14 2.16 -12.00 10.59
CA ILE A 14 2.92 -10.92 9.94
C ILE A 14 2.22 -9.57 10.11
N LEU A 15 0.89 -9.57 10.18
CA LEU A 15 0.09 -8.37 10.40
C LEU A 15 -0.99 -8.66 11.43
N ARG A 16 -1.13 -7.80 12.42
CA ARG A 16 -2.26 -7.78 13.36
C ARG A 16 -2.86 -6.38 13.40
N VAL A 17 -4.17 -6.32 13.24
CA VAL A 17 -4.96 -5.09 13.32
C VAL A 17 -5.97 -5.29 14.45
N GLU A 18 -5.99 -4.37 15.41
CA GLU A 18 -6.89 -4.46 16.57
C GLU A 18 -7.66 -3.15 16.71
N LYS A 19 -8.99 -3.25 16.73
CA LYS A 19 -9.95 -2.17 17.02
C LYS A 19 -9.70 -0.90 16.20
N LEU A 20 -9.37 -1.08 14.93
CA LEU A 20 -9.03 0.01 14.04
C LEU A 20 -10.29 0.79 13.68
N VAL A 21 -10.23 2.12 13.80
CA VAL A 21 -11.35 3.03 13.53
C VAL A 21 -10.89 4.17 12.62
N LYS A 22 -11.74 4.61 11.70
CA LYS A 22 -11.60 5.88 10.98
C LYS A 22 -12.95 6.42 10.56
N HIS A 23 -13.36 7.52 11.19
CA HIS A 23 -14.52 8.28 10.79
C HIS A 23 -14.08 9.59 10.14
N PHE A 24 -14.69 9.95 9.01
CA PHE A 24 -14.44 11.23 8.34
C PHE A 24 -15.57 12.20 8.67
N PRO A 25 -15.27 13.39 9.20
CA PRO A 25 -16.31 14.35 9.57
C PRO A 25 -17.05 14.87 8.33
N ILE A 26 -18.36 15.05 8.45
CA ILE A 26 -19.19 15.76 7.48
C ILE A 26 -19.42 17.16 8.03
N THR A 27 -18.90 18.18 7.34
CA THR A 27 -19.01 19.59 7.75
C THR A 27 -20.01 20.34 6.87
N LYS A 28 -20.78 21.27 7.46
CA LYS A 28 -21.71 22.17 6.74
C LYS A 28 -21.41 23.62 7.09
N GLY A 29 -21.63 24.53 6.13
CA GLY A 29 -21.45 25.97 6.29
C GLY A 29 -20.22 26.52 5.55
N ILE A 30 -20.37 27.71 4.95
CA ILE A 30 -19.32 28.36 4.13
C ILE A 30 -18.45 29.30 4.98
N VAL A 31 -19.03 29.94 6.00
CA VAL A 31 -18.36 30.92 6.88
C VAL A 31 -18.00 30.32 8.24
N MET A 32 -18.88 29.50 8.83
CA MET A 32 -18.61 28.69 10.01
C MET A 32 -18.87 27.23 9.66
N GLN A 33 -17.82 26.42 9.63
CA GLN A 33 -17.93 24.98 9.43
C GLN A 33 -18.34 24.31 10.75
N SER A 34 -19.56 23.77 10.81
CA SER A 34 -19.99 22.91 11.92
C SER A 34 -20.02 21.45 11.47
N GLN A 35 -19.59 20.53 12.35
CA GLN A 35 -19.68 19.10 12.09
C GLN A 35 -21.14 18.66 12.26
N VAL A 36 -21.75 18.15 11.20
CA VAL A 36 -23.15 17.71 11.16
C VAL A 36 -23.30 16.18 11.12
N GLY A 37 -22.19 15.46 11.02
CA GLY A 37 -22.17 14.00 11.02
C GLY A 37 -20.77 13.45 10.79
N ALA A 38 -20.68 12.14 10.53
CA ALA A 38 -19.45 11.50 10.12
C ALA A 38 -19.72 10.27 9.23
N VAL A 39 -18.87 10.05 8.25
CA VAL A 39 -18.81 8.81 7.48
C VAL A 39 -17.92 7.83 8.23
N LYS A 40 -18.51 6.73 8.71
CA LYS A 40 -17.78 5.64 9.36
C LYS A 40 -17.10 4.75 8.32
N ALA A 41 -15.97 5.21 7.79
CA ALA A 41 -15.26 4.45 6.75
C ALA A 41 -14.62 3.17 7.28
N VAL A 42 -14.16 3.17 8.54
CA VAL A 42 -13.72 1.99 9.27
C VAL A 42 -14.26 2.10 10.70
N ASP A 43 -14.92 1.07 11.21
CA ASP A 43 -15.58 1.08 12.53
C ASP A 43 -15.27 -0.22 13.26
N ASP A 44 -14.28 -0.17 14.15
CA ASP A 44 -13.88 -1.24 15.09
C ASP A 44 -13.56 -2.58 14.40
N ILE A 45 -12.65 -2.55 13.42
CA ILE A 45 -12.22 -3.79 12.75
C ILE A 45 -10.99 -4.39 13.42
N SER A 46 -11.00 -5.73 13.55
CA SER A 46 -9.88 -6.51 14.09
C SER A 46 -9.68 -7.78 13.27
N PHE A 47 -8.44 -8.02 12.85
CA PHE A 47 -8.06 -9.23 12.12
C PHE A 47 -6.54 -9.41 12.14
N HIS A 48 -6.07 -10.60 11.73
CA HIS A 48 -4.65 -10.85 11.53
C HIS A 48 -4.41 -11.56 10.19
N ILE A 49 -3.18 -11.49 9.72
CA ILE A 49 -2.68 -12.19 8.54
C ILE A 49 -1.42 -12.93 8.95
N ASN A 50 -1.34 -14.21 8.62
CA ASN A 50 -0.14 -15.01 8.83
C ASN A 50 0.85 -14.85 7.67
N GLN A 51 2.12 -15.12 7.93
CA GLN A 51 3.13 -15.10 6.87
C GLN A 51 2.77 -16.09 5.75
N GLY A 52 2.79 -15.61 4.51
CA GLY A 52 2.40 -16.38 3.32
C GLY A 52 0.89 -16.51 3.11
N GLU A 53 0.07 -15.87 3.95
CA GLU A 53 -1.38 -15.81 3.78
C GLU A 53 -1.79 -14.63 2.90
N THR A 54 -2.78 -14.86 2.04
CA THR A 54 -3.39 -13.82 1.22
C THR A 54 -4.78 -13.51 1.75
N LEU A 55 -5.00 -12.28 2.22
CA LEU A 55 -6.30 -11.79 2.64
C LEU A 55 -6.95 -10.96 1.53
N ALA A 56 -8.19 -11.31 1.17
CA ALA A 56 -9.01 -10.52 0.26
C ALA A 56 -10.08 -9.74 1.04
N VAL A 57 -10.13 -8.42 0.86
CA VAL A 57 -11.18 -7.54 1.41
C VAL A 57 -12.17 -7.20 0.31
N VAL A 58 -13.42 -7.65 0.45
CA VAL A 58 -14.49 -7.49 -0.54
C VAL A 58 -15.66 -6.68 0.03
N GLY A 59 -16.42 -6.03 -0.84
CA GLY A 59 -17.58 -5.22 -0.47
C GLY A 59 -17.90 -4.16 -1.52
N GLU A 60 -19.05 -3.50 -1.38
CA GLU A 60 -19.57 -2.50 -2.33
C GLU A 60 -18.69 -1.25 -2.43
N SER A 61 -18.88 -0.45 -3.48
CA SER A 61 -18.18 0.83 -3.60
C SER A 61 -18.45 1.71 -2.37
N GLY A 62 -17.41 2.35 -1.83
CA GLY A 62 -17.54 3.22 -0.65
C GLY A 62 -17.57 2.51 0.72
N CYS A 63 -17.54 1.17 0.80
CA CYS A 63 -17.62 0.46 2.08
C CYS A 63 -16.33 0.47 2.95
N GLY A 64 -15.32 1.27 2.60
CA GLY A 64 -14.12 1.44 3.44
C GLY A 64 -12.90 0.57 3.12
N LYS A 65 -12.92 -0.26 2.07
CA LYS A 65 -11.80 -1.15 1.67
C LYS A 65 -10.49 -0.39 1.46
N SER A 66 -10.52 0.62 0.59
CA SER A 66 -9.33 1.44 0.28
C SER A 66 -8.86 2.24 1.49
N THR A 67 -9.79 2.67 2.36
CA THR A 67 -9.47 3.34 3.62
C THR A 67 -8.72 2.37 4.55
N THR A 68 -9.21 1.14 4.70
CA THR A 68 -8.59 0.10 5.52
C THR A 68 -7.13 -0.15 5.12
N GLY A 69 -6.87 -0.38 3.83
CA GLY A 69 -5.50 -0.57 3.34
C GLY A 69 -4.59 0.65 3.60
N ARG A 70 -5.11 1.87 3.41
CA ARG A 70 -4.36 3.10 3.68
C ARG A 70 -4.08 3.34 5.17
N LEU A 71 -4.97 2.92 6.07
CA LEU A 71 -4.74 2.97 7.52
C LEU A 71 -3.65 1.99 7.93
N ILE A 72 -3.70 0.75 7.42
CA ILE A 72 -2.70 -0.30 7.70
C ILE A 72 -1.29 0.18 7.31
N LEU A 73 -1.15 0.80 6.14
CA LEU A 73 0.13 1.35 5.67
C LEU A 73 0.52 2.68 6.33
N ARG A 74 -0.34 3.19 7.24
CA ARG A 74 -0.26 4.53 7.84
C ARG A 74 -0.04 5.63 6.80
N LEU A 75 -0.71 5.52 5.65
CA LEU A 75 -0.87 6.61 4.69
C LEU A 75 -1.94 7.60 5.15
N ILE A 76 -2.87 7.11 5.98
CA ILE A 76 -3.82 7.90 6.75
C ILE A 76 -3.61 7.50 8.21
N GLU A 77 -3.50 8.47 9.12
CA GLU A 77 -3.38 8.16 10.54
C GLU A 77 -4.70 7.63 11.11
N PRO A 78 -4.68 6.48 11.80
CA PRO A 78 -5.82 6.01 12.56
C PRO A 78 -6.00 6.84 13.84
N PRO A 79 -7.21 7.33 14.14
CA PRO A 79 -7.50 7.98 15.42
C PRO A 79 -7.41 7.02 16.62
N SER A 80 -7.62 5.73 16.43
CA SER A 80 -7.55 4.71 17.48
C SER A 80 -7.34 3.31 16.90
N GLY A 81 -7.03 2.35 17.79
CA GLY A 81 -6.64 0.99 17.44
C GLY A 81 -5.13 0.85 17.30
N SER A 82 -4.67 -0.38 17.10
CA SER A 82 -3.25 -0.69 16.89
C SER A 82 -3.06 -1.51 15.63
N ILE A 83 -1.89 -1.35 15.03
CA ILE A 83 -1.44 -2.07 13.84
C ILE A 83 -0.04 -2.57 14.16
N GLU A 84 0.13 -3.88 14.21
CA GLU A 84 1.41 -4.53 14.43
C GLU A 84 1.84 -5.21 13.13
N PHE A 85 3.03 -4.89 12.65
CA PHE A 85 3.64 -5.53 11.49
C PHE A 85 4.96 -6.16 11.91
N ASP A 86 5.10 -7.45 11.63
CA ASP A 86 6.26 -8.27 11.98
C ASP A 86 6.71 -8.20 13.45
N GLY A 87 5.75 -8.06 14.38
CA GLY A 87 6.00 -7.94 15.82
C GLY A 87 6.24 -6.51 16.31
N VAL A 88 6.17 -5.51 15.43
CA VAL A 88 6.37 -4.09 15.78
C VAL A 88 5.05 -3.34 15.67
N ASP A 89 4.61 -2.68 16.75
CA ASP A 89 3.46 -1.76 16.69
C ASP A 89 3.81 -0.51 15.90
N ILE A 90 3.40 -0.51 14.63
CA ILE A 90 3.70 0.57 13.71
C ILE A 90 2.92 1.84 13.99
N THR A 91 1.86 1.83 14.81
CA THR A 91 1.09 3.06 15.12
C THR A 91 1.88 4.05 15.96
N THR A 92 2.87 3.56 16.69
CA THR A 92 3.72 4.36 17.58
C THR A 92 4.95 4.95 16.87
N LEU A 93 5.36 4.36 15.74
CA LEU A 93 6.56 4.76 15.01
C LEU A 93 6.45 6.17 14.42
N LYS A 94 7.58 6.88 14.32
CA LYS A 94 7.64 8.21 13.71
C LYS A 94 8.87 8.38 12.83
N GLY A 95 8.82 9.37 11.93
CA GLY A 95 9.98 9.82 11.16
C GLY A 95 10.70 8.69 10.40
N ASN A 96 11.97 8.48 10.74
CA ASN A 96 12.84 7.53 10.05
C ASN A 96 12.43 6.07 10.27
N GLU A 97 11.91 5.72 11.45
CA GLU A 97 11.50 4.36 11.77
C GLU A 97 10.29 3.94 10.93
N MET A 98 9.28 4.81 10.85
CA MET A 98 8.13 4.57 9.97
C MET A 98 8.54 4.54 8.50
N ARG A 99 9.52 5.36 8.09
CA ARG A 99 10.05 5.34 6.71
C ARG A 99 10.75 4.02 6.41
N ALA A 100 11.53 3.48 7.34
CA ALA A 100 12.14 2.17 7.20
C ALA A 100 11.06 1.09 7.08
N MET A 101 10.01 1.17 7.91
CA MET A 101 8.95 0.17 7.90
C MET A 101 8.10 0.18 6.63
N ARG A 102 7.86 1.35 6.03
CA ARG A 102 7.21 1.45 4.71
C ARG A 102 8.01 0.79 3.57
N ARG A 103 9.30 0.46 3.75
CA ARG A 103 10.05 -0.32 2.75
C ARG A 103 9.62 -1.79 2.70
N GLU A 104 9.18 -2.32 3.83
CA GLU A 104 8.72 -3.71 3.95
C GLU A 104 7.24 -3.86 3.54
N MET A 105 6.52 -2.75 3.39
CA MET A 105 5.09 -2.72 3.05
C MET A 105 4.85 -1.94 1.75
N GLN A 106 4.77 -2.64 0.62
CA GLN A 106 4.54 -2.03 -0.69
C GLN A 106 3.05 -1.97 -1.03
N ILE A 107 2.63 -0.91 -1.73
CA ILE A 107 1.26 -0.73 -2.21
C ILE A 107 1.21 -0.61 -3.73
N ILE A 108 0.20 -1.24 -4.32
CA ILE A 108 -0.21 -1.03 -5.70
C ILE A 108 -1.60 -0.40 -5.66
N PHE A 109 -1.76 0.78 -6.24
CA PHE A 109 -3.04 1.50 -6.25
C PHE A 109 -4.00 0.97 -7.32
N GLN A 110 -5.30 1.15 -7.10
CA GLN A 110 -6.36 0.70 -8.01
C GLN A 110 -6.27 1.36 -9.41
N ASP A 111 -5.82 2.61 -9.46
CA ASP A 111 -5.48 3.30 -10.71
C ASP A 111 -3.96 3.40 -10.80
N PRO A 112 -3.28 2.50 -11.54
CA PRO A 112 -1.83 2.54 -11.69
C PRO A 112 -1.38 3.80 -12.43
N TYR A 113 -2.22 4.40 -13.28
CA TYR A 113 -1.84 5.57 -14.08
C TYR A 113 -1.68 6.81 -13.21
N ALA A 114 -2.59 7.02 -12.26
CA ALA A 114 -2.54 8.15 -11.33
C ALA A 114 -1.27 8.14 -10.46
N SER A 115 -0.62 6.99 -10.28
CA SER A 115 0.65 6.87 -9.53
C SER A 115 1.92 7.04 -10.37
N LEU A 116 1.83 7.07 -11.71
CA LEU A 116 3.00 7.20 -12.58
C LEU A 116 3.23 8.67 -12.94
N ASN A 117 4.47 9.16 -12.80
CA ASN A 117 4.82 10.49 -13.29
C ASN A 117 4.95 10.45 -14.82
N PRO A 118 4.07 11.12 -15.60
CA PRO A 118 4.05 11.02 -17.05
C PRO A 118 5.29 11.66 -17.72
N ARG A 119 6.08 12.43 -16.96
CA ARG A 119 7.31 13.07 -17.43
C ARG A 119 8.55 12.20 -17.23
N MET A 120 8.42 11.05 -16.56
CA MET A 120 9.51 10.11 -16.32
C MET A 120 9.39 8.94 -17.28
N THR A 121 10.53 8.39 -17.71
CA THR A 121 10.52 7.13 -18.45
C THR A 121 10.18 5.97 -17.51
N VAL A 122 9.75 4.84 -18.06
CA VAL A 122 9.49 3.62 -17.30
C VAL A 122 10.74 3.18 -16.54
N GLY A 123 11.93 3.36 -17.14
CA GLY A 123 13.19 3.10 -16.47
C GLY A 123 13.41 3.99 -15.25
N ASP A 124 13.13 5.28 -15.37
CA ASP A 124 13.28 6.23 -14.26
C ASP A 124 12.28 5.95 -13.13
N ILE A 125 11.03 5.60 -13.48
CA ILE A 125 9.98 5.27 -12.52
C ILE A 125 10.36 4.04 -11.70
N ILE A 126 10.87 2.99 -12.34
CA ILE A 126 11.30 1.78 -11.62
C ILE A 126 12.61 2.03 -10.84
N ALA A 127 13.48 2.91 -11.35
CA ALA A 127 14.73 3.27 -10.69
C ALA A 127 14.52 4.13 -9.44
N GLU A 128 13.53 5.02 -9.41
CA GLU A 128 13.33 6.00 -8.33
C GLU A 128 13.23 5.35 -6.94
N PRO A 129 12.40 4.31 -6.69
CA PRO A 129 12.36 3.64 -5.39
C PRO A 129 13.70 3.02 -5.00
N LEU A 130 14.46 2.50 -5.98
CA LEU A 130 15.78 1.91 -5.73
C LEU A 130 16.79 2.98 -5.26
N GLU A 131 16.71 4.18 -5.81
CA GLU A 131 17.54 5.33 -5.44
C GLU A 131 17.15 5.90 -4.07
N VAL A 132 15.86 6.17 -3.87
CA VAL A 132 15.30 6.69 -2.61
C VAL A 132 15.67 5.78 -1.42
N HIS A 133 15.71 4.47 -1.66
CA HIS A 133 16.04 3.49 -0.63
C HIS A 133 17.51 3.05 -0.62
N ASN A 134 18.39 3.67 -1.43
CA ASN A 134 19.81 3.37 -1.55
C ASN A 134 20.11 1.88 -1.80
N ILE A 135 19.30 1.20 -2.62
CA ILE A 135 19.40 -0.25 -2.88
C ILE A 135 20.52 -0.55 -3.89
N VAL A 136 20.62 0.25 -4.96
CA VAL A 136 21.63 0.09 -6.03
C VAL A 136 22.10 1.46 -6.51
N ARG A 137 23.34 1.53 -7.02
CA ARG A 137 23.96 2.76 -7.54
C ARG A 137 24.69 2.49 -8.86
N GLY A 138 24.87 3.54 -9.66
CA GLY A 138 25.66 3.50 -10.89
C GLY A 138 25.16 2.45 -11.90
N LYS A 139 26.07 1.70 -12.51
CA LYS A 139 25.76 0.72 -13.57
C LYS A 139 24.82 -0.40 -13.09
N ALA A 140 24.96 -0.85 -11.84
CA ALA A 140 24.11 -1.88 -11.24
C ALA A 140 22.62 -1.48 -11.18
N LYS A 141 22.33 -0.17 -11.17
CA LYS A 141 20.96 0.34 -11.21
C LYS A 141 20.25 -0.07 -12.50
N ARG A 142 20.89 0.19 -13.64
CA ARG A 142 20.31 -0.14 -14.94
C ARG A 142 20.07 -1.63 -15.07
N GLU A 143 21.06 -2.45 -14.71
CA GLU A 143 20.96 -3.91 -14.75
C GLU A 143 19.79 -4.41 -13.89
N ARG A 144 19.62 -3.84 -12.69
CA ARG A 144 18.49 -4.18 -11.81
C ARG A 144 17.14 -3.81 -12.39
N VAL A 145 17.01 -2.64 -13.02
CA VAL A 145 15.75 -2.24 -13.65
C VAL A 145 15.43 -3.13 -14.86
N GLU A 146 16.43 -3.49 -15.68
CA GLU A 146 16.25 -4.42 -16.79
C GLU A 146 15.82 -5.81 -16.31
N GLU A 147 16.35 -6.28 -15.18
CA GLU A 147 15.92 -7.51 -14.53
C GLU A 147 14.47 -7.43 -14.07
N LEU A 148 14.07 -6.36 -13.38
CA LEU A 148 12.70 -6.16 -12.91
C LEU A 148 11.69 -6.13 -14.06
N LEU A 149 12.02 -5.47 -15.17
CA LEU A 149 11.20 -5.49 -16.38
C LEU A 149 11.00 -6.92 -16.90
N LYS A 150 12.06 -7.74 -16.92
CA LYS A 150 11.95 -9.15 -17.34
C LYS A 150 11.07 -9.96 -16.40
N VAL A 151 11.17 -9.75 -15.08
CA VAL A 151 10.34 -10.43 -14.07
C VAL A 151 8.85 -10.21 -14.33
N VAL A 152 8.47 -9.01 -14.75
CA VAL A 152 7.07 -8.68 -15.08
C VAL A 152 6.71 -8.92 -16.56
N GLY A 153 7.59 -9.59 -17.31
CA GLY A 153 7.35 -9.96 -18.71
C GLY A 153 7.36 -8.77 -19.68
N LEU A 154 8.16 -7.74 -19.38
CA LEU A 154 8.41 -6.58 -20.23
C LEU A 154 9.84 -6.62 -20.80
N SER A 155 10.01 -6.02 -21.96
CA SER A 155 11.30 -5.95 -22.64
C SER A 155 12.20 -4.87 -22.02
N PRO A 156 13.51 -5.11 -21.81
CA PRO A 156 14.46 -4.08 -21.40
C PRO A 156 14.48 -2.85 -22.32
N TRP A 157 14.11 -3.02 -23.60
CA TRP A 157 13.97 -1.90 -24.54
C TRP A 157 12.90 -0.89 -24.12
N HIS A 158 11.97 -1.27 -23.25
CA HIS A 158 10.95 -0.36 -22.73
C HIS A 158 11.47 0.65 -21.71
N LEU A 159 12.72 0.54 -21.23
CA LEU A 159 13.33 1.48 -20.30
C LEU A 159 13.14 2.95 -20.70
N VAL A 160 13.28 3.25 -22.00
CA VAL A 160 13.24 4.61 -22.54
C VAL A 160 11.83 5.09 -22.88
N ARG A 161 10.83 4.23 -22.75
CA ARG A 161 9.44 4.56 -23.06
C ARG A 161 8.80 5.33 -21.92
N TYR A 162 7.77 6.09 -22.24
CA TYR A 162 6.92 6.79 -21.29
C TYR A 162 5.65 6.00 -20.97
N PRO A 163 5.00 6.25 -19.82
CA PRO A 163 3.79 5.54 -19.41
C PRO A 163 2.66 5.55 -20.45
N HIS A 164 2.51 6.63 -21.22
CA HIS A 164 1.46 6.75 -22.23
C HIS A 164 1.64 5.80 -23.43
N GLU A 165 2.85 5.28 -23.65
CA GLU A 165 3.18 4.33 -24.72
C GLU A 165 2.85 2.87 -24.35
N PHE A 166 2.39 2.62 -23.12
CA PHE A 166 2.04 1.28 -22.64
C PHE A 166 0.53 1.03 -22.72
N SER A 167 0.13 -0.22 -22.98
CA SER A 167 -1.25 -0.67 -22.76
C SER A 167 -1.58 -0.70 -21.26
N GLY A 168 -2.86 -0.74 -20.89
CA GLY A 168 -3.27 -0.82 -19.48
C GLY A 168 -2.64 -2.01 -18.73
N GLY A 169 -2.63 -3.19 -19.36
CA GLY A 169 -2.00 -4.39 -18.79
C GLY A 169 -0.46 -4.34 -18.75
N GLN A 170 0.18 -3.51 -19.57
CA GLN A 170 1.62 -3.25 -19.44
C GLN A 170 1.92 -2.26 -18.32
N ARG A 171 1.02 -1.30 -18.04
CA ARG A 171 1.17 -0.36 -16.92
C ARG A 171 0.90 -1.01 -15.55
N GLN A 172 0.05 -2.03 -15.53
CA GLN A 172 -0.27 -2.80 -14.32
C GLN A 172 0.88 -3.73 -13.89
N ARG A 173 1.70 -4.15 -14.85
CA ARG A 173 2.86 -5.01 -14.67
C ARG A 173 4.08 -4.17 -14.34
#